data_AF-G2SYN4-F1
#
_entry.id   AF-G2SYN4-F1
#
_cell.length_a   1.000
_cell.length_b   1.000
_cell.length_c   1.000
_cell.angle_alpha   90.00
_cell.angle_beta   90.00
_cell.angle_gamma   90.00
#
_symmetry.space_group_name_H-M   'P 1'
#
loop_
_entity.id
_entity.type
_entity.pdbx_description
1 polymer ?
#
loop_
_entity_poly.entity_id
_entity_poly.type
_entity_poly.pdbx_seq_one_letter_code
_entity_poly.pdbx_strand_id
1 'polypeptide(L)'
;MDEKEIKFIQDQIGYTFKNQELLVQAFTRRSYSMENGGQDNEVLEFIGDKALDFVVVKQLSEEFGHYSKKYQNWEKWGKTEETGTFISDLDEGELTEIKKQLVQKNTLADAIDNLGIAYYLIMGKGDVEKNIQDSLSVKEDLFEAILGAIALDSNWDIEALQDSMNVMLNPGELMFDEDVNYVAEIQAWSSANSGNIPLHCFYPTSMQGTWYMPRHHMCIYGKAEQDTHFACEVLIPGIDYHFVGYGRSKNLARMDASRLAYEYLKDEDMLFSIRDEIDDPNYNDSIGQLEILARRGYFSIPQYDFKETHDEDGNPVWNCKCSIKEKDTVTNGRSSSKKDAKKQAAYDMLTFVLEEE
;
A
#
# COMPACT_ATOMS: atom_id res chain seq x y z
N MET A 1 23.57 -6.54 -1.65
CA MET A 1 22.68 -6.54 -0.48
C MET A 1 23.50 -6.93 0.74
N ASP A 2 23.57 -6.09 1.75
CA ASP A 2 24.24 -6.38 3.02
C ASP A 2 23.27 -6.93 4.09
N GLU A 3 23.79 -7.32 5.25
CA GLU A 3 22.98 -7.91 6.34
C GLU A 3 21.90 -6.95 6.89
N LYS A 4 22.15 -5.63 6.88
CA LYS A 4 21.19 -4.64 7.36
C LYS A 4 20.05 -4.46 6.37
N GLU A 5 20.38 -4.42 5.08
CA GLU A 5 19.40 -4.36 3.99
C GLU A 5 18.52 -5.62 3.98
N ILE A 6 19.13 -6.81 4.13
CA ILE A 6 18.39 -8.08 4.24
C ILE A 6 17.44 -8.04 5.44
N LYS A 7 17.94 -7.64 6.62
CA LYS A 7 17.11 -7.56 7.81
C LYS A 7 15.93 -6.59 7.60
N PHE A 8 16.19 -5.41 7.06
CA PHE A 8 15.17 -4.42 6.73
C PHE A 8 14.09 -5.02 5.82
N ILE A 9 14.46 -5.68 4.73
CA ILE A 9 13.50 -6.28 3.79
C ILE A 9 12.66 -7.36 4.48
N GLN A 10 13.28 -8.27 5.24
CA GLN A 10 12.57 -9.32 5.99
C GLN A 10 11.54 -8.75 6.98
N ASP A 11 11.91 -7.66 7.64
CA ASP A 11 11.08 -6.91 8.57
C ASP A 11 9.88 -6.25 7.83
N GLN A 12 10.10 -5.69 6.63
CA GLN A 12 9.04 -5.13 5.78
C GLN A 12 8.09 -6.18 5.22
N ILE A 13 8.55 -7.38 4.84
CA ILE A 13 7.68 -8.44 4.28
C ILE A 13 7.08 -9.36 5.36
N GLY A 14 7.52 -9.24 6.62
CA GLY A 14 7.04 -10.05 7.73
C GLY A 14 7.52 -11.52 7.71
N TYR A 15 8.60 -11.83 6.98
CA TYR A 15 9.15 -13.17 6.83
C TYR A 15 10.67 -13.19 7.02
N THR A 16 11.15 -14.11 7.87
CA THR A 16 12.59 -14.31 8.09
C THR A 16 13.06 -15.54 7.30
N PHE A 17 13.92 -15.31 6.31
CA PHE A 17 14.44 -16.38 5.47
C PHE A 17 15.47 -17.24 6.21
N LYS A 18 15.35 -18.55 6.05
CA LYS A 18 16.40 -19.50 6.47
C LYS A 18 17.56 -19.46 5.48
N ASN A 19 17.26 -19.40 4.18
CA ASN A 19 18.21 -19.18 3.11
C ASN A 19 18.08 -17.77 2.54
N GLN A 20 18.91 -16.85 3.03
CA GLN A 20 18.91 -15.45 2.58
C GLN A 20 19.29 -15.29 1.10
N GLU A 21 19.96 -16.27 0.47
CA GLU A 21 20.25 -16.21 -0.97
C GLU A 21 18.98 -16.24 -1.82
N LEU A 22 17.90 -16.89 -1.35
CA LEU A 22 16.60 -16.85 -2.04
C LEU A 22 16.00 -15.44 -2.05
N LEU A 23 16.15 -14.70 -0.94
CA LEU A 23 15.72 -13.31 -0.87
C LEU A 23 16.55 -12.45 -1.83
N VAL A 24 17.88 -12.60 -1.83
CA VAL A 24 18.75 -11.86 -2.75
C VAL A 24 18.41 -12.21 -4.21
N GLN A 25 18.11 -13.47 -4.52
CA GLN A 25 17.69 -13.89 -5.85
C GLN A 25 16.36 -13.25 -6.28
N ALA A 26 15.37 -13.15 -5.38
CA ALA A 26 14.10 -12.48 -5.69
C ALA A 26 14.28 -11.01 -6.11
N PHE A 27 15.30 -10.34 -5.57
CA PHE A 27 15.67 -8.96 -5.93
C PHE A 27 16.62 -8.87 -7.13
N THR A 28 17.13 -9.98 -7.64
CA THR A 28 18.11 -9.99 -8.73
C THR A 28 17.41 -10.03 -10.09
N ARG A 29 17.49 -8.93 -10.84
CA ARG A 29 16.90 -8.84 -12.17
C ARG A 29 17.72 -9.62 -13.20
N ARG A 30 17.03 -10.10 -14.25
CA ARG A 30 17.65 -10.76 -15.42
C ARG A 30 18.80 -9.94 -16.02
N SER A 31 18.66 -8.62 -16.10
CA SER A 31 19.71 -7.73 -16.62
C SER A 31 21.02 -7.83 -15.84
N TYR A 32 20.96 -7.91 -14.51
CA TYR A 32 22.15 -8.08 -13.67
C TYR A 32 22.78 -9.46 -13.88
N SER A 33 21.96 -10.51 -13.90
CA SER A 33 22.40 -11.89 -14.12
C SER A 33 23.06 -12.07 -15.48
N MET A 34 22.56 -11.41 -16.54
CA MET A 34 23.18 -11.42 -17.87
C MET A 34 24.56 -10.75 -17.88
N GLU A 35 24.75 -9.69 -17.08
CA GLU A 35 26.01 -8.94 -17.01
C GLU A 35 27.06 -9.62 -16.11
N ASN A 36 26.64 -10.23 -15.00
CA ASN A 36 27.53 -10.69 -13.93
C ASN A 36 27.47 -12.20 -13.66
N GLY A 37 26.56 -12.92 -14.32
CA GLY A 37 26.22 -14.30 -14.01
C GLY A 37 25.36 -14.43 -12.75
N GLY A 38 25.03 -15.68 -12.39
CA GLY A 38 24.13 -15.99 -11.28
C GLY A 38 22.75 -16.44 -11.76
N GLN A 39 21.78 -16.41 -10.86
CA GLN A 39 20.37 -16.65 -11.18
C GLN A 39 19.60 -15.36 -10.92
N ASP A 40 18.56 -15.14 -11.73
CA ASP A 40 17.64 -14.02 -11.57
C ASP A 40 16.33 -14.47 -10.94
N ASN A 41 15.41 -13.51 -10.82
CA ASN A 41 14.14 -13.64 -10.14
C ASN A 41 13.03 -14.31 -10.97
N GLU A 42 13.20 -14.58 -12.27
CA GLU A 42 12.08 -14.97 -13.14
C GLU A 42 11.49 -16.34 -12.84
N VAL A 43 12.33 -17.29 -12.39
CA VAL A 43 11.82 -18.59 -11.93
C VAL A 43 11.05 -18.44 -10.63
N LEU A 44 11.47 -17.51 -9.76
CA LEU A 44 10.76 -17.22 -8.52
C LEU A 44 9.46 -16.48 -8.81
N GLU A 45 9.43 -15.53 -9.75
CA GLU A 45 8.24 -14.86 -10.27
C GLU A 45 7.21 -15.90 -10.74
N PHE A 46 7.62 -16.82 -11.61
CA PHE A 46 6.76 -17.91 -12.10
C PHE A 46 6.17 -18.78 -10.97
N ILE A 47 6.94 -19.07 -9.92
CA ILE A 47 6.45 -19.82 -8.74
C ILE A 47 5.51 -18.93 -7.91
N GLY A 48 5.88 -17.67 -7.75
CA GLY A 48 5.21 -16.64 -6.99
C GLY A 48 3.81 -16.34 -7.44
N ASP A 49 3.59 -16.20 -8.75
CA ASP A 49 2.27 -16.01 -9.37
C ASP A 49 1.29 -17.11 -8.89
N LYS A 50 1.72 -18.37 -8.92
CA LYS A 50 0.90 -19.50 -8.48
C LYS A 50 0.72 -19.56 -6.96
N ALA A 51 1.75 -19.17 -6.20
CA ALA A 51 1.65 -19.07 -4.74
C ALA A 51 0.66 -17.97 -4.32
N LEU A 52 0.72 -16.80 -4.97
CA LEU A 52 -0.18 -15.67 -4.77
C LEU A 52 -1.62 -16.06 -5.10
N ASP A 53 -1.86 -16.63 -6.29
CA ASP A 53 -3.15 -17.18 -6.70
C ASP A 53 -3.77 -18.06 -5.61
N PHE A 54 -2.95 -18.96 -5.05
CA PHE A 54 -3.41 -19.93 -4.06
C PHE A 54 -3.77 -19.28 -2.72
N VAL A 55 -2.92 -18.41 -2.18
CA VAL A 55 -3.18 -17.77 -0.88
C VAL A 55 -4.27 -16.70 -0.95
N VAL A 56 -4.45 -16.02 -2.09
CA VAL A 56 -5.58 -15.11 -2.30
C VAL A 56 -6.89 -15.89 -2.31
N VAL A 57 -6.97 -17.01 -3.05
CA VAL A 57 -8.18 -17.85 -3.04
C VAL A 57 -8.47 -18.40 -1.65
N LYS A 58 -7.44 -18.80 -0.88
CA LYS A 58 -7.60 -19.19 0.52
C LYS A 58 -8.18 -18.04 1.36
N GLN A 59 -7.60 -16.85 1.28
CA GLN A 59 -8.07 -15.67 2.02
C GLN A 59 -9.54 -15.35 1.72
N LEU A 60 -9.92 -15.31 0.44
CA LEU A 60 -11.30 -15.08 0.03
C LEU A 60 -12.25 -16.16 0.55
N SER A 61 -11.81 -17.42 0.55
CA SER A 61 -12.60 -18.54 1.07
C SER A 61 -12.79 -18.47 2.58
N GLU A 62 -11.84 -17.91 3.32
CA GLU A 62 -11.94 -17.71 4.78
C GLU A 62 -12.78 -16.49 5.15
N GLU A 63 -12.74 -15.43 4.33
CA GLU A 63 -13.47 -14.20 4.59
C GLU A 63 -14.96 -14.32 4.24
N PHE A 64 -15.28 -14.95 3.11
CA PHE A 64 -16.66 -15.06 2.61
C PHE A 64 -17.26 -16.45 2.74
N GLY A 65 -16.45 -17.45 3.11
CA GLY A 65 -16.88 -18.83 3.20
C GLY A 65 -17.25 -19.23 4.63
N HIS A 66 -18.31 -20.01 4.76
CA HIS A 66 -18.70 -20.60 6.02
C HIS A 66 -19.42 -21.94 5.81
N TYR A 67 -19.29 -22.85 6.77
CA TYR A 67 -20.01 -24.13 6.72
C TYR A 67 -21.43 -23.97 7.24
N SER A 68 -22.40 -24.52 6.51
CA SER A 68 -23.77 -24.59 6.98
C SER A 68 -23.85 -25.41 8.27
N LYS A 69 -24.46 -24.85 9.33
CA LYS A 69 -24.71 -25.61 10.56
C LYS A 69 -25.65 -26.77 10.23
N LYS A 70 -25.18 -28.01 10.24
CA LYS A 70 -26.09 -29.13 10.45
C LYS A 70 -26.55 -29.06 11.90
N TYR A 71 -27.87 -29.01 12.13
CA TYR A 71 -28.43 -29.38 13.42
C TYR A 71 -28.08 -30.85 13.68
N GLN A 72 -26.94 -31.10 14.34
CA GLN A 72 -26.72 -32.37 15.03
C GLN A 72 -27.15 -32.19 16.48
N ASN A 73 -28.42 -32.51 16.73
CA ASN A 73 -28.82 -33.02 18.03
C ASN A 73 -28.05 -34.34 18.24
N TRP A 74 -27.33 -34.46 19.36
CA TRP A 74 -26.36 -35.54 19.70
C TRP A 74 -24.98 -35.33 19.03
N GLU A 75 -23.81 -35.55 19.60
CA GLU A 75 -23.40 -36.30 20.78
C GLU A 75 -22.34 -35.55 21.61
N LYS A 76 -22.36 -35.93 22.89
CA LYS A 76 -21.33 -35.79 23.90
C LYS A 76 -19.97 -36.25 23.32
N TRP A 77 -18.90 -35.55 23.69
CA TRP A 77 -17.48 -35.72 23.30
C TRP A 77 -17.00 -34.74 22.24
N GLY A 78 -16.27 -33.75 22.72
CA GLY A 78 -15.83 -32.58 21.98
C GLY A 78 -14.86 -32.91 20.85
N LYS A 79 -15.28 -32.51 19.66
CA LYS A 79 -14.58 -31.68 18.68
C LYS A 79 -15.72 -31.22 17.77
N THR A 80 -15.98 -29.92 17.71
CA THR A 80 -16.85 -29.37 16.67
C THR A 80 -16.12 -29.54 15.35
N GLU A 81 -16.32 -30.68 14.70
CA GLU A 81 -16.01 -30.79 13.28
C GLU A 81 -16.98 -29.86 12.55
N GLU A 82 -16.45 -29.02 11.67
CA GLU A 82 -17.24 -28.23 10.73
C GLU A 82 -17.96 -29.21 9.79
N THR A 83 -19.11 -29.71 10.22
CA THR A 83 -19.91 -30.68 9.48
C THR A 83 -21.08 -29.95 8.82
N GLY A 84 -20.94 -29.73 7.51
CA GLY A 84 -21.88 -28.91 6.74
C GLY A 84 -21.56 -28.89 5.25
N THR A 85 -22.42 -28.24 4.48
CA THR A 85 -22.08 -27.82 3.10
C THR A 85 -21.35 -26.48 3.21
N PHE A 86 -20.26 -26.30 2.47
CA PHE A 86 -19.61 -25.00 2.35
C PHE A 86 -20.52 -24.03 1.59
N ILE A 87 -20.73 -22.84 2.15
CA ILE A 87 -21.49 -21.74 1.59
C ILE A 87 -20.54 -20.56 1.44
N SER A 88 -20.62 -19.85 0.33
CA SER A 88 -19.95 -18.57 0.14
C SER A 88 -21.01 -17.47 0.14
N ASP A 89 -20.75 -16.37 0.84
CA ASP A 89 -21.58 -15.18 0.81
C ASP A 89 -21.57 -14.49 -0.57
N LEU A 90 -20.53 -14.75 -1.37
CA LEU A 90 -20.34 -14.26 -2.74
C LEU A 90 -20.35 -15.39 -3.77
N ASP A 91 -20.78 -15.09 -5.00
CA ASP A 91 -20.71 -16.04 -6.11
C ASP A 91 -19.32 -16.11 -6.77
N GLU A 92 -19.13 -17.04 -7.71
CA GLU A 92 -17.85 -17.23 -8.42
C GLU A 92 -17.41 -15.97 -9.18
N GLY A 93 -18.35 -15.24 -9.79
CA GLY A 93 -18.06 -14.04 -10.57
C GLY A 93 -17.58 -12.90 -9.68
N GLU A 94 -18.23 -12.70 -8.55
CA GLU A 94 -17.84 -11.73 -7.52
C GLU A 94 -16.46 -12.04 -6.94
N LEU A 95 -16.23 -13.29 -6.53
CA LEU A 95 -14.92 -13.75 -6.03
C LEU A 95 -13.81 -13.59 -7.07
N THR A 96 -14.11 -13.86 -8.34
CA THR A 96 -13.15 -13.70 -9.44
C THR A 96 -12.78 -12.24 -9.67
N GLU A 97 -13.73 -11.30 -9.56
CA GLU A 97 -13.44 -9.88 -9.71
C GLU A 97 -12.61 -9.34 -8.54
N ILE A 98 -12.92 -9.72 -7.30
CA ILE A 98 -12.09 -9.38 -6.13
C ILE A 98 -10.68 -9.97 -6.28
N LYS A 99 -10.57 -11.26 -6.64
CA LYS A 99 -9.27 -11.89 -6.89
C LYS A 99 -8.46 -11.08 -7.91
N LYS A 100 -9.08 -10.72 -9.04
CA LYS A 100 -8.42 -9.97 -10.11
C LYS A 100 -7.94 -8.59 -9.62
N GLN A 101 -8.71 -7.91 -8.78
CA GLN A 101 -8.28 -6.65 -8.16
C GLN A 101 -7.11 -6.83 -7.19
N LEU A 102 -7.06 -7.95 -6.45
CA LEU A 102 -5.97 -8.26 -5.52
C LEU A 102 -4.67 -8.64 -6.24
N VAL A 103 -4.75 -9.37 -7.36
CA VAL A 103 -3.57 -9.91 -8.08
C VAL A 103 -3.17 -9.10 -9.32
N GLN A 104 -3.79 -7.95 -9.58
CA GLN A 104 -3.41 -7.13 -10.72
C GLN A 104 -2.09 -6.38 -10.48
N LYS A 105 -1.31 -6.22 -11.55
CA LYS A 105 -0.11 -5.39 -11.66
C LYS A 105 -0.06 -4.14 -10.80
N ASN A 106 -1.06 -3.26 -10.93
CA ASN A 106 -1.05 -1.97 -10.21
C ASN A 106 -1.07 -2.19 -8.71
N THR A 107 -1.96 -3.06 -8.22
CA THR A 107 -2.08 -3.38 -6.80
C THR A 107 -0.78 -3.96 -6.24
N LEU A 108 -0.15 -4.89 -6.97
CA LEU A 108 1.11 -5.50 -6.54
C LEU A 108 2.28 -4.51 -6.58
N ALA A 109 2.30 -3.63 -7.58
CA ALA A 109 3.30 -2.57 -7.69
C ALA A 109 3.17 -1.53 -6.57
N ASP A 110 1.94 -1.09 -6.28
CA ASP A 110 1.62 -0.17 -5.20
C ASP A 110 1.97 -0.79 -3.84
N ALA A 111 1.73 -2.09 -3.66
CA ALA A 111 2.16 -2.82 -2.47
C ALA A 111 3.69 -2.80 -2.28
N ILE A 112 4.47 -2.99 -3.35
CA ILE A 112 5.94 -2.90 -3.29
C ILE A 112 6.41 -1.47 -2.99
N ASP A 113 5.74 -0.47 -3.58
CA ASP A 113 5.99 0.93 -3.25
C ASP A 113 5.69 1.19 -1.79
N ASN A 114 4.57 0.66 -1.26
CA ASN A 114 4.16 0.79 0.13
C ASN A 114 5.11 0.11 1.14
N LEU A 115 5.93 -0.82 0.68
CA LEU A 115 6.99 -1.44 1.49
C LEU A 115 8.31 -0.67 1.38
N GLY A 116 8.45 0.21 0.39
CA GLY A 116 9.67 0.96 0.10
C GLY A 116 10.86 0.07 -0.30
N ILE A 117 10.59 -1.14 -0.80
CA ILE A 117 11.66 -2.12 -1.08
C ILE A 117 12.15 -2.13 -2.53
N ALA A 118 11.45 -1.49 -3.48
CA ALA A 118 11.87 -1.44 -4.89
C ALA A 118 13.30 -0.91 -5.08
N TYR A 119 13.75 0.00 -4.21
CA TYR A 119 15.09 0.58 -4.23
C TYR A 119 16.22 -0.47 -4.10
N TYR A 120 15.95 -1.62 -3.49
CA TYR A 120 16.95 -2.67 -3.28
C TYR A 120 17.09 -3.65 -4.45
N LEU A 121 16.40 -3.41 -5.57
CA LEU A 121 16.53 -4.21 -6.79
C LEU A 121 17.98 -4.22 -7.28
N ILE A 122 18.50 -5.43 -7.51
CA ILE A 122 19.84 -5.66 -8.04
C ILE A 122 19.73 -5.70 -9.57
N MET A 123 20.18 -4.64 -10.21
CA MET A 123 19.96 -4.36 -11.63
C MET A 123 21.26 -4.27 -12.43
N GLY A 124 21.21 -4.67 -13.71
CA GLY A 124 22.28 -4.39 -14.66
C GLY A 124 22.40 -2.89 -14.96
N LYS A 125 23.55 -2.47 -15.50
CA LYS A 125 23.85 -1.04 -15.74
C LYS A 125 22.79 -0.35 -16.58
N GLY A 126 22.30 -1.03 -17.62
CA GLY A 126 21.30 -0.48 -18.53
C GLY A 126 19.91 -0.28 -17.91
N ASP A 127 19.58 -1.04 -16.85
CA ASP A 127 18.32 -0.88 -16.12
C ASP A 127 18.41 0.25 -15.10
N VAL A 128 19.57 0.39 -14.44
CA VAL A 128 19.87 1.51 -13.53
C VAL A 128 19.79 2.85 -14.28
N GLU A 129 20.39 2.95 -15.46
CA GLU A 129 20.36 4.18 -16.28
C GLU A 129 18.94 4.59 -16.68
N LYS A 130 18.01 3.65 -16.76
CA LYS A 130 16.62 3.86 -17.20
C LYS A 130 15.63 3.97 -16.04
N ASN A 131 16.09 3.86 -14.80
CA ASN A 131 15.25 3.78 -13.60
C ASN A 131 14.13 2.72 -13.73
N ILE A 132 14.49 1.53 -14.19
CA ILE A 132 13.52 0.46 -14.45
C ILE A 132 12.80 -0.01 -13.16
N GLN A 133 13.40 0.21 -11.99
CA GLN A 133 12.77 -0.06 -10.69
C GLN A 133 11.44 0.68 -10.49
N ASP A 134 11.22 1.80 -11.18
CA ASP A 134 9.98 2.60 -11.06
C ASP A 134 8.84 2.02 -11.94
N SER A 135 9.12 1.02 -12.77
CA SER A 135 8.13 0.41 -13.65
C SER A 135 7.17 -0.50 -12.88
N LEU A 136 5.87 -0.35 -13.14
CA LEU A 136 4.82 -1.22 -12.58
C LEU A 136 5.10 -2.71 -12.81
N SER A 137 5.58 -3.10 -14.00
CA SER A 137 5.87 -4.51 -14.27
C SER A 137 7.00 -5.03 -13.40
N VAL A 138 8.03 -4.23 -13.17
CA VAL A 138 9.20 -4.66 -12.38
C VAL A 138 8.85 -4.85 -10.91
N LYS A 139 7.93 -4.03 -10.39
CA LYS A 139 7.43 -4.15 -9.02
C LYS A 139 6.48 -5.34 -8.89
N GLU A 140 5.60 -5.58 -9.86
CA GLU A 140 4.80 -6.81 -9.94
C GLU A 140 5.70 -8.07 -9.91
N ASP A 141 6.69 -8.14 -10.81
CA ASP A 141 7.63 -9.27 -10.88
C ASP A 141 8.36 -9.47 -9.53
N LEU A 142 8.73 -8.38 -8.84
CA LEU A 142 9.39 -8.43 -7.53
C LEU A 142 8.46 -8.97 -6.45
N PHE A 143 7.20 -8.53 -6.42
CA PHE A 143 6.20 -9.03 -5.47
C PHE A 143 6.05 -10.54 -5.60
N GLU A 144 5.83 -11.02 -6.82
CA GLU A 144 5.70 -12.45 -7.11
C GLU A 144 6.99 -13.20 -6.76
N ALA A 145 8.16 -12.70 -7.16
CA ALA A 145 9.43 -13.34 -6.84
C ALA A 145 9.70 -13.48 -5.34
N ILE A 146 9.29 -12.51 -4.52
CA ILE A 146 9.38 -12.62 -3.05
C ILE A 146 8.50 -13.76 -2.55
N LEU A 147 7.24 -13.86 -2.98
CA LEU A 147 6.36 -14.97 -2.60
C LEU A 147 6.88 -16.31 -3.11
N GLY A 148 7.46 -16.35 -4.31
CA GLY A 148 8.12 -17.55 -4.84
C GLY A 148 9.32 -17.98 -4.00
N ALA A 149 10.13 -17.04 -3.53
CA ALA A 149 11.22 -17.29 -2.62
C ALA A 149 10.72 -17.84 -1.26
N ILE A 150 9.65 -17.24 -0.71
CA ILE A 150 9.02 -17.70 0.54
C ILE A 150 8.46 -19.12 0.36
N ALA A 151 7.81 -19.41 -0.77
CA ALA A 151 7.28 -20.74 -1.07
C ALA A 151 8.39 -21.80 -1.04
N LEU A 152 9.57 -21.51 -1.58
CA LEU A 152 10.71 -22.43 -1.55
C LEU A 152 11.34 -22.54 -0.15
N ASP A 153 11.59 -21.41 0.53
CA ASP A 153 12.26 -21.38 1.84
C ASP A 153 11.42 -22.03 2.96
N SER A 154 10.09 -21.86 2.88
CA SER A 154 9.14 -22.43 3.82
C SER A 154 8.69 -23.85 3.45
N ASN A 155 9.08 -24.37 2.28
CA ASN A 155 8.58 -25.62 1.70
C ASN A 155 7.04 -25.61 1.57
N TRP A 156 6.52 -24.56 0.93
CA TRP A 156 5.11 -24.34 0.64
C TRP A 156 4.22 -24.30 1.89
N ASP A 157 4.73 -23.71 2.97
CA ASP A 157 3.93 -23.47 4.16
C ASP A 157 2.88 -22.39 3.86
N ILE A 158 1.62 -22.81 3.83
CA ILE A 158 0.48 -21.99 3.47
C ILE A 158 0.29 -20.85 4.48
N GLU A 159 0.53 -21.10 5.77
CA GLU A 159 0.39 -20.08 6.81
C GLU A 159 1.47 -19.00 6.64
N ALA A 160 2.71 -19.40 6.36
CA ALA A 160 3.80 -18.46 6.13
C ALA A 160 3.58 -17.60 4.86
N LEU A 161 3.09 -18.22 3.78
CA LEU A 161 2.75 -17.51 2.55
C LEU A 161 1.60 -16.53 2.75
N GLN A 162 0.53 -16.97 3.41
CA GLN A 162 -0.63 -16.11 3.67
C GLN A 162 -0.29 -14.95 4.62
N ASP A 163 0.49 -15.21 5.68
CA ASP A 163 0.99 -14.17 6.58
C ASP A 163 1.77 -13.10 5.82
N SER A 164 2.70 -13.53 4.97
CA SER A 164 3.55 -12.61 4.20
C SER A 164 2.75 -11.85 3.16
N MET A 165 1.83 -12.52 2.45
CA MET A 165 0.91 -11.87 1.51
C MET A 165 0.04 -10.83 2.23
N ASN A 166 -0.55 -11.17 3.38
CA ASN A 166 -1.38 -10.24 4.15
C ASN A 166 -0.59 -9.02 4.62
N VAL A 167 0.67 -9.22 5.02
CA VAL A 167 1.59 -8.14 5.42
C VAL A 167 1.96 -7.26 4.23
N MET A 168 2.27 -7.85 3.08
CA MET A 168 2.73 -7.12 1.89
C MET A 168 1.59 -6.42 1.14
N LEU A 169 0.46 -7.09 0.97
CA LEU A 169 -0.67 -6.65 0.14
C LEU A 169 -1.73 -5.88 0.95
N ASN A 170 -1.88 -6.18 2.24
CA ASN A 170 -2.96 -5.67 3.08
C ASN A 170 -4.36 -5.78 2.42
N PRO A 171 -4.85 -7.00 2.10
CA PRO A 171 -6.07 -7.17 1.31
C PRO A 171 -7.33 -6.60 1.97
N GLY A 172 -7.34 -6.39 3.30
CA GLY A 172 -8.47 -5.81 4.01
C GLY A 172 -8.90 -4.45 3.47
N GLU A 173 -7.95 -3.61 3.09
CA GLU A 173 -8.21 -2.30 2.46
C GLU A 173 -8.99 -2.44 1.14
N LEU A 174 -8.64 -3.45 0.33
CA LEU A 174 -9.25 -3.68 -0.98
C LEU A 174 -10.61 -4.37 -0.87
N MET A 175 -10.84 -5.07 0.23
CA MET A 175 -12.08 -5.83 0.48
C MET A 175 -13.13 -5.01 1.24
N PHE A 176 -12.70 -4.02 2.03
CA PHE A 176 -13.56 -3.19 2.87
C PHE A 176 -13.29 -1.70 2.61
N ASP A 177 -14.24 -1.02 1.98
CA ASP A 177 -14.16 0.40 1.52
C ASP A 177 -14.19 1.45 2.67
N GLU A 178 -13.78 1.08 3.89
CA GLU A 178 -13.90 1.94 5.10
C GLU A 178 -12.65 2.06 5.98
N ASP A 179 -11.49 1.48 5.63
CA ASP A 179 -10.27 1.62 6.44
C ASP A 179 -9.24 2.56 5.79
N VAL A 180 -8.77 3.56 6.54
CA VAL A 180 -7.57 4.33 6.19
C VAL A 180 -6.37 3.38 6.21
N ASN A 181 -5.64 3.27 5.10
CA ASN A 181 -4.37 2.54 5.09
C ASN A 181 -3.29 3.37 5.80
N TYR A 182 -3.26 3.28 7.13
CA TYR A 182 -2.32 4.02 7.94
C TYR A 182 -0.85 3.72 7.59
N VAL A 183 -0.53 2.54 7.03
CA VAL A 183 0.84 2.23 6.56
C VAL A 183 1.21 3.12 5.38
N ALA A 184 0.33 3.20 4.38
CA ALA A 184 0.54 4.06 3.22
C ALA A 184 0.62 5.54 3.64
N GLU A 185 -0.25 5.98 4.54
CA GLU A 185 -0.26 7.37 5.06
C GLU A 185 1.06 7.75 5.74
N ILE A 186 1.53 6.96 6.72
CA ILE A 186 2.76 7.28 7.46
C ILE A 186 4.00 7.17 6.57
N GLN A 187 3.96 6.33 5.54
CA GLN A 187 5.07 6.18 4.63
C GLN A 187 5.12 7.33 3.63
N ALA A 188 3.98 7.75 3.08
CA ALA A 188 3.88 8.94 2.25
C ALA A 188 4.44 10.15 3.02
N TRP A 189 4.01 10.29 4.28
CA TRP A 189 4.54 11.31 5.18
C TRP A 189 6.07 11.20 5.37
N SER A 190 6.56 10.01 5.73
CA SER A 190 7.99 9.79 6.03
C SER A 190 8.89 10.03 4.81
N SER A 191 8.41 9.63 3.63
CA SER A 191 9.10 9.80 2.35
C SER A 191 9.17 11.28 1.96
N ALA A 192 8.10 12.03 2.14
CA ALA A 192 8.07 13.46 1.86
C ALA A 192 8.88 14.28 2.87
N ASN A 193 8.87 13.91 4.16
CA ASN A 193 9.58 14.65 5.21
C ASN A 193 11.10 14.36 5.26
N SER A 194 11.48 13.08 5.24
CA SER A 194 12.88 12.68 5.48
C SER A 194 13.53 11.93 4.31
N GLY A 195 12.76 11.52 3.31
CA GLY A 195 13.21 10.62 2.25
C GLY A 195 13.46 9.18 2.70
N ASN A 196 13.13 8.83 3.94
CA ASN A 196 13.32 7.49 4.49
C ASN A 196 11.98 6.76 4.69
N ILE A 197 12.05 5.44 4.76
CA ILE A 197 10.89 4.55 4.91
C ILE A 197 10.73 4.18 6.39
N PRO A 198 9.49 4.15 6.93
CA PRO A 198 9.23 3.65 8.28
C PRO A 198 9.74 2.21 8.45
N LEU A 199 10.40 1.94 9.58
CA LEU A 199 10.85 0.60 9.94
C LEU A 199 9.73 -0.14 10.67
N HIS A 200 9.41 -1.35 10.21
CA HIS A 200 8.46 -2.25 10.87
C HIS A 200 9.21 -3.40 11.53
N CYS A 201 8.85 -3.82 12.75
CA CYS A 201 9.45 -5.00 13.39
C CYS A 201 8.38 -5.84 14.08
N PHE A 202 8.34 -7.13 13.79
CA PHE A 202 7.31 -8.05 14.30
C PHE A 202 7.83 -8.98 15.38
N TYR A 203 7.04 -9.20 16.43
CA TYR A 203 7.32 -10.20 17.47
C TYR A 203 6.04 -10.74 18.12
N PRO A 204 6.05 -11.97 18.69
CA PRO A 204 4.91 -12.51 19.41
C PRO A 204 4.56 -11.71 20.69
N THR A 205 3.27 -11.54 20.98
CA THR A 205 2.79 -10.89 22.23
C THR A 205 3.14 -11.68 23.50
N SER A 206 3.28 -13.00 23.37
CA SER A 206 3.68 -13.90 24.46
C SER A 206 5.10 -13.64 24.97
N MET A 207 5.91 -12.89 24.22
CA MET A 207 7.17 -12.33 24.69
C MET A 207 6.91 -11.17 25.67
N GLN A 208 6.30 -11.48 26.84
CA GLN A 208 6.15 -10.54 27.97
C GLN A 208 7.50 -10.07 28.53
N GLY A 209 8.61 -10.67 28.09
CA GLY A 209 9.94 -10.17 28.37
C GLY A 209 10.25 -9.03 27.43
N THR A 210 10.21 -7.82 27.96
CA THR A 210 11.06 -6.67 27.61
C THR A 210 12.40 -7.13 27.02
N TRP A 211 12.44 -7.44 25.72
CA TRP A 211 13.67 -7.74 25.02
C TRP A 211 14.37 -6.41 24.86
N TYR A 212 15.35 -6.15 25.72
CA TYR A 212 16.44 -5.18 25.59
C TYR A 212 16.19 -4.10 24.54
N MET A 213 15.19 -3.23 24.75
CA MET A 213 15.06 -2.02 23.96
C MET A 213 16.33 -1.21 24.23
N PRO A 214 17.11 -0.81 23.22
CA PRO A 214 18.14 0.19 23.41
C PRO A 214 17.49 1.37 24.12
N ARG A 215 18.02 1.67 25.29
CA ARG A 215 17.38 2.37 26.41
C ARG A 215 17.00 3.85 26.18
N HIS A 216 16.70 4.29 24.96
CA HIS A 216 16.72 5.70 24.60
C HIS A 216 15.55 6.22 23.73
N HIS A 217 14.54 5.41 23.39
CA HIS A 217 13.36 5.94 22.67
C HIS A 217 12.08 5.78 23.49
N MET A 218 11.21 6.79 23.40
CA MET A 218 9.89 6.77 24.04
C MET A 218 8.96 5.88 23.21
N CYS A 219 8.04 5.16 23.84
CA CYS A 219 7.14 4.25 23.14
C CYS A 219 5.68 4.65 23.35
N ILE A 220 4.89 4.66 22.28
CA ILE A 220 3.43 4.80 22.30
C ILE A 220 2.84 3.43 22.00
N TYR A 221 2.03 2.91 22.91
CA TYR A 221 1.49 1.55 22.85
C TYR A 221 -0.01 1.56 22.54
N GLY A 222 -0.42 0.66 21.65
CA GLY A 222 -1.80 0.29 21.42
C GLY A 222 -2.36 -0.55 22.57
N LYS A 223 -3.59 -1.03 22.40
CA LYS A 223 -4.24 -1.89 23.38
C LYS A 223 -4.17 -3.34 22.93
N ALA A 224 -3.40 -4.16 23.63
CA ALA A 224 -3.42 -5.61 23.43
C ALA A 224 -4.75 -6.20 23.95
N GLU A 225 -5.51 -6.83 23.06
CA GLU A 225 -6.70 -7.62 23.40
C GLU A 225 -6.33 -9.08 23.74
N GLN A 226 -7.26 -9.83 24.34
CA GLN A 226 -7.00 -11.18 24.86
C GLN A 226 -6.56 -12.19 23.78
N ASP A 227 -6.97 -11.98 22.54
CA ASP A 227 -6.69 -12.82 21.37
C ASP A 227 -5.55 -12.26 20.49
N THR A 228 -4.84 -11.24 20.95
CA THR A 228 -3.67 -10.71 20.22
C THR A 228 -2.48 -11.65 20.34
N HIS A 229 -1.90 -12.03 19.19
CA HIS A 229 -0.78 -12.97 19.09
C HIS A 229 0.50 -12.30 18.59
N PHE A 230 0.37 -11.17 17.90
CA PHE A 230 1.48 -10.45 17.30
C PHE A 230 1.50 -8.99 17.78
N ALA A 231 2.71 -8.45 17.87
CA ALA A 231 2.98 -7.05 18.03
C ALA A 231 3.83 -6.57 16.85
N CYS A 232 3.61 -5.33 16.42
CA CYS A 232 4.43 -4.65 15.44
C CYS A 232 4.95 -3.34 16.05
N GLU A 233 6.23 -3.08 15.87
CA GLU A 233 6.86 -1.81 16.23
C GLU A 233 7.16 -1.03 14.96
N VAL A 234 6.69 0.21 14.91
CA VAL A 234 6.93 1.18 13.83
C VAL A 234 7.87 2.26 14.34
N LEU A 235 8.95 2.50 13.61
CA LEU A 235 9.86 3.63 13.81
C LEU A 235 9.85 4.51 12.57
N ILE A 236 9.51 5.78 12.76
CA ILE A 236 9.56 6.79 11.71
C ILE A 236 10.85 7.62 11.87
N PRO A 237 11.74 7.64 10.87
CA PRO A 237 12.94 8.47 10.91
C PRO A 237 12.63 9.95 11.17
N GLY A 238 13.28 10.52 12.18
CA GLY A 238 13.04 11.89 12.63
C GLY A 238 12.00 12.03 13.74
N ILE A 239 11.30 10.95 14.12
CA ILE A 239 10.40 10.91 15.27
C ILE A 239 11.08 10.17 16.43
N ASP A 240 11.11 10.79 17.61
CA ASP A 240 11.74 10.24 18.83
C ASP A 240 10.92 9.13 19.52
N TYR A 241 9.78 8.77 18.93
CA TYR A 241 8.85 7.76 19.40
C TYR A 241 8.87 6.50 18.54
N HIS A 242 8.77 5.37 19.22
CA HIS A 242 8.44 4.08 18.64
C HIS A 242 6.96 3.80 18.88
N PHE A 243 6.26 3.27 17.87
CA PHE A 243 4.83 3.00 17.95
C PHE A 243 4.60 1.50 17.96
N VAL A 244 3.96 0.98 18.99
CA VAL A 244 3.80 -0.47 19.18
C VAL A 244 2.32 -0.82 19.11
N GLY A 245 1.93 -1.50 18.05
CA GLY A 245 0.57 -1.99 17.82
C GLY A 245 0.44 -3.49 18.02
N TYR A 246 -0.80 -3.94 18.20
CA TYR A 246 -1.13 -5.34 18.50
C TYR A 246 -2.19 -5.90 17.56
N GLY A 247 -2.14 -7.20 17.30
CA GLY A 247 -3.13 -7.86 16.46
C GLY A 247 -3.13 -9.38 16.57
N ARG A 248 -4.23 -9.99 16.14
CA ARG A 248 -4.33 -11.45 15.94
C ARG A 248 -3.47 -11.95 14.77
N SER A 249 -3.07 -11.06 13.86
CA SER A 249 -2.14 -11.29 12.76
C SER A 249 -1.07 -10.20 12.70
N LYS A 250 0.05 -10.45 12.01
CA LYS A 250 1.09 -9.43 11.76
C LYS A 250 0.53 -8.21 11.04
N ASN A 251 -0.34 -8.40 10.04
CA ASN A 251 -0.94 -7.30 9.31
C ASN A 251 -1.74 -6.37 10.24
N LEU A 252 -2.62 -6.93 11.08
CA LEU A 252 -3.39 -6.13 12.04
C LEU A 252 -2.50 -5.43 13.07
N ALA A 253 -1.44 -6.09 13.54
CA ALA A 253 -0.47 -5.46 14.44
C ALA A 253 0.25 -4.27 13.78
N ARG A 254 0.62 -4.40 12.50
CA ARG A 254 1.21 -3.31 11.71
C ARG A 254 0.23 -2.15 11.52
N MET A 255 -1.02 -2.45 11.16
CA MET A 255 -2.07 -1.45 11.00
C MET A 255 -2.29 -0.66 12.29
N ASP A 256 -2.36 -1.35 13.44
CA ASP A 256 -2.50 -0.70 14.74
C ASP A 256 -1.28 0.18 15.09
N ALA A 257 -0.06 -0.30 14.81
CA ALA A 257 1.16 0.47 15.05
C ALA A 257 1.23 1.72 14.16
N SER A 258 0.82 1.58 12.91
CA SER A 258 0.82 2.66 11.92
C SER A 258 -0.28 3.68 12.22
N ARG A 259 -1.45 3.23 12.71
CA ARG A 259 -2.52 4.09 13.22
C ARG A 259 -2.02 4.97 14.36
N LEU A 260 -1.32 4.40 15.35
CA LEU A 260 -0.74 5.17 16.45
C LEU A 260 0.27 6.21 15.97
N ALA A 261 1.09 5.84 14.98
CA ALA A 261 2.05 6.76 14.39
C ALA A 261 1.34 7.91 13.65
N TYR A 262 0.30 7.59 12.86
CA TYR A 262 -0.53 8.59 12.18
C TYR A 262 -1.26 9.52 13.17
N GLU A 263 -1.87 8.97 14.23
CA GLU A 263 -2.53 9.74 15.28
C GLU A 263 -1.56 10.70 15.97
N TYR A 264 -0.33 10.26 16.26
CA TYR A 264 0.70 11.13 16.80
C TYR A 264 1.10 12.25 15.82
N LEU A 265 1.31 11.93 14.54
CA LEU A 265 1.59 12.95 13.53
C LEU A 265 0.45 13.97 13.42
N LYS A 266 -0.79 13.52 13.57
CA LYS A 266 -1.98 14.38 13.57
C LYS A 266 -2.05 15.26 14.81
N ASP A 267 -1.88 14.68 16.00
CA ASP A 267 -2.01 15.38 17.28
C ASP A 267 -0.90 16.42 17.50
N GLU A 268 0.27 16.22 16.89
CA GLU A 268 1.41 17.15 16.90
C GLU A 268 1.40 18.13 15.70
N ASP A 269 0.31 18.20 14.92
CA ASP A 269 0.16 19.06 13.73
C ASP A 269 1.30 18.87 12.69
N MET A 270 1.79 17.64 12.52
CA MET A 270 2.88 17.29 11.62
C MET A 270 2.44 16.70 10.28
N LEU A 271 1.19 16.25 10.13
CA LEU A 271 0.68 15.79 8.83
C LEU A 271 0.72 16.93 7.80
N PHE A 272 1.06 16.62 6.55
CA PHE A 272 1.04 17.61 5.47
C PHE A 272 -0.39 18.06 5.20
N SER A 273 -0.66 19.36 5.31
CA SER A 273 -1.89 19.94 4.80
C SER A 273 -1.85 20.01 3.28
N ILE A 274 -3.00 20.12 2.62
CA ILE A 274 -3.07 20.37 1.17
C ILE A 274 -2.26 21.60 0.76
N ARG A 275 -2.04 22.53 1.69
CA ARG A 275 -1.27 23.77 1.48
C ARG A 275 0.23 23.54 1.50
N ASP A 276 0.73 22.61 2.31
CA ASP A 276 2.15 22.27 2.37
C ASP A 276 2.63 21.58 1.09
N GLU A 277 1.69 21.06 0.30
CA GLU A 277 1.97 20.44 -0.98
C GLU A 277 2.28 21.42 -2.12
N ILE A 278 1.86 22.67 -1.95
CA ILE A 278 2.00 23.71 -2.97
C ILE A 278 2.74 24.90 -2.38
N ASP A 279 4.07 24.91 -2.54
CA ASP A 279 4.94 26.00 -2.07
C ASP A 279 4.54 27.39 -2.61
N ASP A 280 4.12 27.48 -3.88
CA ASP A 280 3.73 28.74 -4.55
C ASP A 280 2.50 28.54 -5.46
N PRO A 281 1.27 28.59 -4.91
CA PRO A 281 0.04 28.45 -5.69
C PRO A 281 -0.06 29.57 -6.71
N ASN A 282 -0.06 29.24 -8.01
CA ASN A 282 -0.01 30.26 -9.04
C ASN A 282 -0.87 29.92 -10.26
N TYR A 283 -1.32 30.97 -10.96
CA TYR A 283 -2.21 30.84 -12.12
C TYR A 283 -1.59 30.05 -13.28
N ASN A 284 -0.27 30.13 -13.48
CA ASN A 284 0.36 29.51 -14.64
C ASN A 284 0.45 28.00 -14.52
N ASP A 285 0.67 27.51 -13.30
CA ASP A 285 0.85 26.10 -12.97
C ASP A 285 -0.39 25.46 -12.34
N SER A 286 -1.49 26.22 -12.19
CA SER A 286 -2.71 25.81 -11.48
C SER A 286 -3.25 24.43 -11.88
N ILE A 287 -3.24 24.11 -13.18
CA ILE A 287 -3.68 22.80 -13.69
C ILE A 287 -2.75 21.70 -13.17
N GLY A 288 -1.43 21.92 -13.25
CA GLY A 288 -0.44 20.95 -12.79
C GLY A 288 -0.47 20.79 -11.27
N GLN A 289 -0.62 21.90 -10.53
CA GLN A 289 -0.76 21.91 -9.08
C GLN A 289 -2.00 21.15 -8.63
N LEU A 290 -3.16 21.39 -9.25
CA LEU A 290 -4.40 20.67 -8.95
C LEU A 290 -4.30 19.18 -9.33
N GLU A 291 -3.58 18.84 -10.41
CA GLU A 291 -3.28 17.44 -10.78
C GLU A 291 -2.33 16.77 -9.79
N ILE A 292 -1.35 17.47 -9.22
CA ILE A 292 -0.46 16.95 -8.17
C ILE A 292 -1.29 16.57 -6.94
N LEU A 293 -2.16 17.48 -6.47
CA LEU A 293 -3.03 17.23 -5.31
C LEU A 293 -3.97 16.05 -5.55
N ALA A 294 -4.57 15.94 -6.74
CA ALA A 294 -5.42 14.81 -7.07
C ALA A 294 -4.66 13.48 -7.12
N ARG A 295 -3.42 13.49 -7.65
CA ARG A 295 -2.56 12.30 -7.67
C ARG A 295 -2.06 11.89 -6.29
N ARG A 296 -1.96 12.84 -5.36
CA ARG A 296 -1.65 12.59 -3.94
C ARG A 296 -2.87 12.13 -3.14
N GLY A 297 -4.05 12.04 -3.75
CA GLY A 297 -5.24 11.47 -3.12
C GLY A 297 -6.08 12.46 -2.31
N TYR A 298 -5.75 13.75 -2.27
CA TYR A 298 -6.57 14.76 -1.58
C TYR A 298 -8.00 14.86 -2.16
N PHE A 299 -8.17 14.52 -3.45
CA PHE A 299 -9.46 14.42 -4.13
C PHE A 299 -9.34 13.74 -5.50
N SER A 300 -10.46 13.42 -6.13
CA SER A 300 -10.48 12.84 -7.49
C SER A 300 -9.92 13.79 -8.56
N ILE A 301 -9.43 13.22 -9.65
CA ILE A 301 -8.93 13.99 -10.80
C ILE A 301 -9.98 15.02 -11.25
N PRO A 302 -9.63 16.31 -11.32
CA PRO A 302 -10.54 17.36 -11.72
C PRO A 302 -11.09 17.13 -13.13
N GLN A 303 -12.42 17.24 -13.27
CA GLN A 303 -13.11 17.14 -14.54
C GLN A 303 -13.33 18.53 -15.14
N TYR A 304 -13.16 18.63 -16.46
CA TYR A 304 -13.29 19.89 -17.19
C TYR A 304 -14.33 19.79 -18.29
N ASP A 305 -15.40 20.57 -18.17
CA ASP A 305 -16.43 20.71 -19.20
C ASP A 305 -16.25 22.03 -19.96
N PHE A 306 -16.39 22.02 -21.29
CA PHE A 306 -16.13 23.19 -22.14
C PHE A 306 -17.36 23.57 -22.96
N LYS A 307 -17.70 24.87 -22.94
CA LYS A 307 -18.73 25.45 -23.79
C LYS A 307 -18.18 26.64 -24.58
N GLU A 308 -18.22 26.51 -25.90
CA GLU A 308 -17.87 27.59 -26.82
C GLU A 308 -19.08 28.51 -27.03
N THR A 309 -18.81 29.81 -26.99
CA THR A 309 -19.75 30.91 -27.30
C THR A 309 -19.03 31.91 -28.21
N HIS A 310 -19.74 32.90 -28.74
CA HIS A 310 -19.13 33.93 -29.59
C HIS A 310 -19.44 35.31 -29.00
N ASP A 311 -18.47 36.22 -29.03
CA ASP A 311 -18.68 37.63 -28.66
C ASP A 311 -19.39 38.42 -29.77
N GLU A 312 -19.58 39.72 -29.57
CA GLU A 312 -20.27 40.62 -30.53
C GLU A 312 -19.53 40.73 -31.88
N ASP A 313 -18.22 40.49 -31.90
CA ASP A 313 -17.37 40.51 -33.08
C ASP A 313 -17.28 39.14 -33.77
N GLY A 314 -17.93 38.11 -33.20
CA GLY A 314 -17.89 36.74 -33.70
C GLY A 314 -16.62 35.98 -33.34
N ASN A 315 -15.81 36.46 -32.38
CA ASN A 315 -14.67 35.72 -31.89
C ASN A 315 -15.11 34.65 -30.88
N PRO A 316 -14.45 33.48 -30.86
CA PRO A 316 -14.77 32.42 -29.91
C PRO A 316 -14.42 32.82 -28.49
N VAL A 317 -15.34 32.57 -27.57
CA VAL A 317 -15.19 32.72 -26.13
C VAL A 317 -15.50 31.37 -25.47
N TRP A 318 -14.50 30.84 -24.78
CA TRP A 318 -14.54 29.56 -24.09
C TRP A 318 -14.94 29.76 -22.64
N ASN A 319 -15.94 29.01 -22.21
CA ASN A 319 -16.28 28.85 -20.81
C ASN A 319 -15.88 27.42 -20.40
N CYS A 320 -15.03 27.29 -19.39
CA CYS A 320 -14.60 26.02 -18.85
C CYS A 320 -15.13 25.90 -17.42
N LYS A 321 -15.76 24.77 -17.09
CA LYS A 321 -16.15 24.42 -15.73
C LYS A 321 -15.17 23.39 -15.18
N CYS A 322 -14.69 23.60 -13.96
CA CYS A 322 -13.89 22.62 -13.24
C CYS A 322 -14.70 22.10 -12.05
N SER A 323 -14.78 20.78 -11.92
CA SER A 323 -15.47 20.10 -10.82
C SER A 323 -14.63 18.93 -10.33
N ILE A 324 -14.69 18.70 -9.02
CA ILE A 324 -14.05 17.58 -8.33
C ILE A 324 -15.17 16.77 -7.67
N LYS A 325 -15.16 15.44 -7.78
CA LYS A 325 -16.29 14.58 -7.39
C LYS A 325 -16.68 14.76 -5.92
N GLU A 326 -15.70 14.97 -5.05
CA GLU A 326 -15.83 15.12 -3.61
C GLU A 326 -16.17 16.55 -3.18
N LYS A 327 -16.10 17.53 -4.09
CA LYS A 327 -16.37 18.94 -3.80
C LYS A 327 -17.72 19.35 -4.38
N ASP A 328 -18.59 19.91 -3.54
CA ASP A 328 -19.89 20.46 -3.94
C ASP A 328 -19.78 21.78 -4.73
N THR A 329 -18.55 22.26 -4.95
CA THR A 329 -18.25 23.52 -5.65
C THR A 329 -17.81 23.25 -7.09
N VAL A 330 -18.31 24.07 -8.02
CA VAL A 330 -17.87 24.09 -9.42
C VAL A 330 -17.33 25.47 -9.75
N THR A 331 -16.07 25.55 -10.17
CA THR A 331 -15.43 26.80 -10.58
C THR A 331 -15.52 27.00 -12.09
N ASN A 332 -15.41 28.26 -12.54
CA ASN A 332 -15.65 28.62 -13.94
C ASN A 332 -14.55 29.56 -14.44
N GLY A 333 -13.95 29.24 -15.58
CA GLY A 333 -13.00 30.09 -16.28
C GLY A 333 -13.53 30.54 -17.63
N ARG A 334 -13.34 31.81 -17.98
CA ARG A 334 -13.78 32.40 -19.25
C ARG A 334 -12.62 33.09 -19.96
N SER A 335 -12.36 32.73 -21.21
CA SER A 335 -11.30 33.35 -22.02
C SER A 335 -11.55 33.17 -23.52
N SER A 336 -10.92 34.00 -24.36
CA SER A 336 -10.86 33.77 -25.82
C SER A 336 -10.00 32.55 -26.19
N SER A 337 -9.16 32.09 -25.25
CA SER A 337 -8.31 30.91 -25.39
C SER A 337 -8.87 29.76 -24.55
N LYS A 338 -9.09 28.60 -25.18
CA LYS A 338 -9.54 27.38 -24.48
C LYS A 338 -8.58 26.96 -23.36
N LYS A 339 -7.27 27.16 -23.59
CA LYS A 339 -6.22 26.85 -22.62
C LYS A 339 -6.32 27.76 -21.38
N ASP A 340 -6.54 29.05 -21.59
CA ASP A 340 -6.60 30.01 -20.49
C ASP A 340 -7.93 29.92 -19.73
N ALA A 341 -9.04 29.61 -20.41
CA ALA A 341 -10.29 29.28 -19.75
C ALA A 341 -10.12 28.08 -18.80
N LYS A 342 -9.39 27.03 -19.22
CA LYS A 342 -9.04 25.89 -18.36
C LYS A 342 -8.17 26.31 -17.17
N LYS A 343 -7.13 27.12 -17.41
CA LYS A 343 -6.23 27.61 -16.35
C LYS A 343 -6.95 28.43 -15.30
N GLN A 344 -7.88 29.31 -15.70
CA GLN A 344 -8.67 30.10 -14.76
C GLN A 344 -9.58 29.21 -13.92
N ALA A 345 -10.31 28.28 -14.55
CA ALA A 345 -11.16 27.34 -13.80
C ALA A 345 -10.34 26.49 -12.80
N ALA A 346 -9.17 26.02 -13.23
CA ALA A 346 -8.26 25.26 -12.37
C ALA A 346 -7.65 26.10 -11.25
N TYR A 347 -7.30 27.37 -11.50
CA TYR A 347 -6.74 28.27 -10.49
C TYR A 347 -7.77 28.65 -9.43
N ASP A 348 -9.01 28.91 -9.83
CA ASP A 348 -10.11 29.18 -8.92
C ASP A 348 -10.40 27.94 -8.06
N MET A 349 -10.35 26.73 -8.66
CA MET A 349 -10.52 25.49 -7.92
C MET A 349 -9.37 25.24 -6.96
N LEU A 350 -8.12 25.47 -7.40
CA LEU A 350 -6.93 25.36 -6.56
C LEU A 350 -7.02 26.30 -5.35
N THR A 351 -7.40 27.55 -5.57
CA THR A 351 -7.57 28.52 -4.49
C THR A 351 -8.66 28.06 -3.52
N PHE A 352 -9.79 27.57 -4.04
CA PHE A 352 -10.89 27.05 -3.22
C PHE A 352 -10.44 25.88 -2.32
N VAL A 353 -9.73 24.88 -2.88
CA VAL A 353 -9.31 23.72 -2.09
C VAL A 353 -8.20 24.04 -1.09
N LEU A 354 -7.35 25.04 -1.36
CA LEU A 354 -6.30 25.51 -0.45
C LEU A 354 -6.82 26.41 0.68
N GLU A 355 -8.04 26.94 0.57
CA GLU A 355 -8.69 27.78 1.58
C GLU A 355 -9.69 27.02 2.48
N GLU A 356 -10.12 25.81 2.07
CA GLU A 356 -11.05 24.96 2.86
C GLU A 356 -10.38 24.23 4.04
N GLU A 357 -9.06 24.04 3.99
CA GLU A 357 -8.21 23.44 5.05
C GLU A 357 -7.39 24.51 5.76
#